data_AF-A0A8R7QSV6-F1
#
_entry.id   AF-A0A8R7QSV6-F1
#
_cell.length_a   1.000
_cell.length_b   1.000
_cell.length_c   1.000
_cell.angle_alpha   90.00
_cell.angle_beta   90.00
_cell.angle_gamma   90.00
#
_symmetry.space_group_name_H-M   'P 1'
#
loop_
_entity.id
_entity.type
_entity.pdbx_description
1 polymer ?
#
loop_
_entity_poly.entity_id
_entity_poly.type
_entity_poly.pdbx_seq_one_letter_code
_entity_poly.pdbx_strand_id
1 'polypeptide(L)'
;MCTDVQKGYFRLTRPPDATKIRPKLVLVEALKFVQVSSKDYNFKTDQLKSIRQDMTIQNIEDELSVQVYEYHARLALCNRDMAELNLCLTKLHCLYGNKRNGGHHGEFAAYDILLSAIQDKNTELMSKLGRLSSDLKQQETVKHAKEVAHSIQTGNYASFFKLYKVAPNLNGYLMCLCFEKMRFEGLKCMAKAYATKIPVKYVSKILGFAAVDGSVDWLKSHGAVLSSFENGEMALLPKDSTALVSKPELAADGIRAFQAR
;
A
#
# COMPACT_ATOMS: atom_id res chain seq x y z
N MET A 1 14.73 -28.21 23.86
CA MET A 1 14.35 -27.46 22.64
C MET A 1 12.91 -27.03 22.80
N CYS A 2 12.54 -25.81 22.41
CA CYS A 2 11.17 -25.33 22.56
C CYS A 2 10.23 -26.05 21.57
N THR A 3 9.13 -26.60 22.08
CA THR A 3 8.09 -27.29 21.28
C THR A 3 6.80 -26.48 21.18
N ASP A 4 6.79 -25.26 21.71
CA ASP A 4 5.59 -24.43 21.78
C ASP A 4 5.26 -23.87 20.39
N VAL A 5 4.09 -24.22 19.87
CA VAL A 5 3.60 -23.69 18.58
C VAL A 5 3.21 -22.21 18.74
N GLN A 6 2.60 -21.87 19.88
CA GLN A 6 2.25 -20.50 20.25
C GLN A 6 3.28 -19.94 21.21
N LYS A 7 3.83 -18.77 20.88
CA LYS A 7 4.84 -18.11 21.72
C LYS A 7 4.75 -16.60 21.51
N GLY A 8 4.57 -15.85 22.60
CA GLY A 8 4.54 -14.39 22.56
C GLY A 8 5.85 -13.78 22.06
N TYR A 9 5.78 -12.60 21.46
CA TYR A 9 6.98 -11.84 21.10
C TYR A 9 7.58 -11.14 22.32
N PHE A 10 8.89 -11.31 22.54
CA PHE A 10 9.61 -10.66 23.62
C PHE A 10 10.81 -9.89 23.08
N ARG A 11 10.95 -8.62 23.43
CA ARG A 11 12.18 -7.88 23.11
C ARG A 11 13.35 -8.46 23.89
N LEU A 12 14.41 -8.85 23.20
CA LEU A 12 15.61 -9.37 23.84
C LEU A 12 16.34 -8.23 24.56
N THR A 13 16.46 -8.35 25.88
CA THR A 13 17.28 -7.46 26.73
C THR A 13 18.53 -8.17 27.24
N ARG A 14 18.65 -9.48 26.97
CA ARG A 14 19.74 -10.38 27.36
C ARG A 14 19.98 -11.40 26.24
N PRO A 15 21.11 -12.12 26.25
CA PRO A 15 21.35 -13.21 25.30
C PRO A 15 20.18 -14.22 25.30
N PRO A 16 19.74 -14.69 24.13
CA PRO A 16 18.59 -15.56 24.03
C PRO A 16 18.89 -16.95 24.61
N ASP A 17 17.99 -17.45 25.44
CA ASP A 17 18.06 -18.80 26.01
C ASP A 17 17.72 -19.83 24.92
N ALA A 18 18.69 -20.68 24.57
CA ALA A 18 18.56 -21.70 23.53
C ALA A 18 17.40 -22.67 23.78
N THR A 19 17.01 -22.90 25.05
CA THR A 19 15.89 -23.78 25.38
C THR A 19 14.54 -23.19 24.97
N LYS A 20 14.45 -21.87 24.86
CA LYS A 20 13.25 -21.12 24.50
C LYS A 20 13.13 -20.81 23.01
N ILE A 21 14.12 -21.19 22.19
CA ILE A 21 14.10 -20.96 20.74
C ILE A 21 13.46 -22.16 20.05
N ARG A 22 12.44 -21.92 19.21
CA ARG A 22 11.78 -22.97 18.43
C ARG A 22 12.70 -23.46 17.31
N PRO A 23 12.93 -24.78 17.16
CA PRO A 23 13.64 -25.31 16.01
C PRO A 23 12.80 -25.16 14.74
N LYS A 24 13.45 -25.28 13.57
CA LYS A 24 12.83 -25.06 12.26
C LYS A 24 11.52 -25.83 12.03
N LEU A 25 11.43 -27.11 12.44
CA LEU A 25 10.20 -27.90 12.27
C LEU A 25 9.02 -27.29 13.04
N VAL A 26 9.24 -26.84 14.28
CA VAL A 26 8.21 -26.19 15.10
C VAL A 26 7.86 -24.80 14.53
N LEU A 27 8.82 -24.08 13.93
CA LEU A 27 8.55 -22.82 13.24
C LEU A 27 7.63 -22.99 12.02
N VAL A 28 7.77 -24.08 11.28
CA VAL A 28 6.85 -24.43 10.17
C VAL A 28 5.43 -24.67 10.71
N GLU A 29 5.29 -25.41 11.80
CA GLU A 29 4.00 -25.67 12.45
C GLU A 29 3.38 -24.38 13.02
N ALA A 30 4.21 -23.52 13.63
CA ALA A 30 3.79 -22.22 14.15
C ALA A 30 3.26 -21.31 13.04
N LEU A 31 3.92 -21.25 11.88
CA LEU A 31 3.42 -20.49 10.73
C LEU A 31 2.06 -21.04 10.26
N LYS A 32 1.93 -22.36 10.09
CA LYS A 32 0.67 -23.00 9.68
C LYS A 32 -0.46 -22.67 10.66
N PHE A 33 -0.17 -22.75 11.96
CA PHE A 33 -1.14 -22.39 13.01
C PHE A 33 -1.61 -20.93 12.85
N VAL A 34 -0.70 -19.98 12.68
CA VAL A 34 -1.06 -18.57 12.49
C VAL A 34 -1.91 -18.36 11.23
N GLN A 35 -1.58 -19.07 10.14
CA GLN A 35 -2.30 -18.98 8.86
C GLN A 35 -3.76 -19.43 8.97
N VAL A 36 -4.03 -20.53 9.67
CA VAL A 36 -5.39 -21.08 9.83
C VAL A 36 -6.15 -20.48 11.02
N SER A 37 -5.47 -19.76 11.90
CA SER A 37 -6.08 -19.16 13.08
C SER A 37 -7.11 -18.10 12.72
N SER A 38 -8.27 -18.15 13.37
CA SER A 38 -9.33 -17.14 13.29
C SER A 38 -9.11 -15.95 14.24
N LYS A 39 -7.97 -15.90 14.93
CA LYS A 39 -7.61 -14.80 15.84
C LYS A 39 -7.36 -13.49 15.09
N ASP A 40 -7.42 -12.39 15.84
CA ASP A 40 -7.28 -11.04 15.30
C ASP A 40 -5.86 -10.73 14.80
N TYR A 41 -5.74 -9.58 14.13
CA TYR A 41 -4.46 -9.10 13.58
C TYR A 41 -3.39 -8.95 14.65
N ASN A 42 -3.74 -8.42 15.83
CA ASN A 42 -2.78 -8.19 16.91
C ASN A 42 -2.14 -9.49 17.39
N PHE A 43 -2.95 -10.53 17.60
CA PHE A 43 -2.45 -11.86 17.94
C PHE A 43 -1.55 -12.43 16.84
N LYS A 44 -1.99 -12.37 15.56
CA LYS A 44 -1.19 -12.89 14.45
C LYS A 44 0.15 -12.16 14.31
N THR A 45 0.15 -10.85 14.46
CA THR A 45 1.35 -10.01 14.42
C THR A 45 2.31 -10.33 15.55
N ASP A 46 1.82 -10.52 16.78
CA ASP A 46 2.63 -10.96 17.91
C ASP A 46 3.30 -12.32 17.63
N GLN A 47 2.53 -13.30 17.15
CA GLN A 47 3.06 -14.62 16.81
C GLN A 47 4.09 -14.56 15.67
N LEU A 48 3.83 -13.80 14.60
CA LEU A 48 4.76 -13.66 13.47
C LEU A 48 6.03 -12.92 13.87
N LYS A 49 5.97 -11.92 14.76
CA LYS A 49 7.15 -11.26 15.33
C LYS A 49 7.99 -12.24 16.13
N SER A 50 7.35 -13.09 16.93
CA SER A 50 8.01 -14.15 17.69
C SER A 50 8.69 -15.17 16.77
N ILE A 51 8.00 -15.62 15.70
CA ILE A 51 8.55 -16.56 14.71
C ILE A 51 9.77 -15.94 14.01
N ARG A 52 9.64 -14.70 13.49
CA ARG A 52 10.73 -13.96 12.85
C ARG A 52 11.94 -13.79 13.77
N GLN A 53 11.71 -13.55 15.06
CA GLN A 53 12.78 -13.42 16.04
C GLN A 53 13.55 -14.73 16.19
N ASP A 54 12.85 -15.85 16.40
CA ASP A 54 13.49 -17.17 16.54
C ASP A 54 14.29 -17.54 15.29
N MET A 55 13.77 -17.21 14.10
CA MET A 55 14.47 -17.40 12.83
C MET A 55 15.72 -16.54 12.71
N THR A 56 15.63 -15.27 13.14
CA THR A 56 16.76 -14.34 13.10
C THR A 56 17.89 -14.80 14.03
N ILE A 57 17.56 -15.26 15.24
CA ILE A 57 18.55 -15.77 16.20
C ILE A 57 19.28 -17.01 15.64
N GLN A 58 18.54 -17.87 14.94
CA GLN A 58 19.09 -19.09 14.33
C GLN A 58 19.73 -18.85 12.95
N ASN A 59 19.74 -17.62 12.44
CA ASN A 59 20.21 -17.28 11.10
C ASN A 59 19.54 -18.11 9.98
N ILE A 60 18.22 -18.32 10.09
CA ILE A 60 17.44 -19.05 9.07
C ILE A 60 17.03 -18.06 7.97
N GLU A 61 17.55 -18.26 6.75
CA GLU A 61 17.31 -17.41 5.58
C GLU A 61 16.92 -18.20 4.32
N ASP A 62 16.05 -19.19 4.52
CA ASP A 62 15.56 -20.08 3.45
C ASP A 62 14.11 -19.77 3.05
N GLU A 63 13.47 -20.72 2.36
CA GLU A 63 12.09 -20.61 1.89
C GLU A 63 11.09 -20.33 3.01
N LEU A 64 11.30 -20.87 4.23
CA LEU A 64 10.44 -20.57 5.37
C LEU A 64 10.49 -19.08 5.71
N SER A 65 11.67 -18.47 5.65
CA SER A 65 11.86 -17.03 5.91
C SER A 65 11.07 -16.20 4.92
N VAL A 66 11.15 -16.55 3.63
CA VAL A 66 10.33 -15.88 2.62
C VAL A 66 8.85 -16.02 2.95
N GLN A 67 8.34 -17.23 3.17
CA GLN A 67 6.91 -17.45 3.46
C GLN A 67 6.41 -16.69 4.69
N VAL A 68 7.18 -16.66 5.78
CA VAL A 68 6.83 -15.91 7.00
C VAL A 68 6.73 -14.41 6.72
N TYR A 69 7.73 -13.84 6.04
CA TYR A 69 7.75 -12.40 5.77
C TYR A 69 6.71 -11.98 4.73
N GLU A 70 6.48 -12.79 3.69
CA GLU A 70 5.43 -12.53 2.71
C GLU A 70 4.04 -12.55 3.34
N TYR A 71 3.76 -13.56 4.16
CA TYR A 71 2.47 -13.68 4.84
C TYR A 71 2.24 -12.51 5.80
N HIS A 72 3.26 -12.14 6.57
CA HIS A 72 3.17 -11.01 7.50
C HIS A 72 2.99 -9.68 6.75
N ALA A 73 3.70 -9.47 5.65
CA ALA A 73 3.54 -8.28 4.81
C ALA A 73 2.12 -8.16 4.24
N ARG A 74 1.54 -9.26 3.73
CA ARG A 74 0.14 -9.27 3.25
C ARG A 74 -0.85 -8.94 4.36
N LEU A 75 -0.66 -9.51 5.56
CA LEU A 75 -1.50 -9.18 6.72
C LEU A 75 -1.38 -7.72 7.13
N ALA A 76 -0.15 -7.20 7.22
CA ALA A 76 0.11 -5.80 7.56
C ALA A 76 -0.55 -4.85 6.56
N LEU A 77 -0.47 -5.16 5.26
CA LEU A 77 -1.11 -4.39 4.20
C LEU A 77 -2.64 -4.40 4.32
N CYS A 78 -3.26 -5.55 4.55
CA CYS A 78 -4.71 -5.65 4.77
C CYS A 78 -5.19 -4.85 5.99
N ASN A 79 -4.34 -4.68 7.01
CA ASN A 79 -4.64 -3.95 8.25
C ASN A 79 -4.08 -2.52 8.27
N ARG A 80 -3.56 -2.02 7.13
CA ARG A 80 -2.96 -0.68 6.99
C ARG A 80 -1.79 -0.40 7.95
N ASP A 81 -1.10 -1.44 8.41
CA ASP A 81 0.09 -1.33 9.25
C ASP A 81 1.35 -1.20 8.38
N MET A 82 1.63 0.03 8.01
CA MET A 82 2.66 0.31 7.01
C MET A 82 4.07 0.30 7.59
N ALA A 83 4.20 0.55 8.89
CA ALA A 83 5.47 0.39 9.57
C ALA A 83 5.93 -1.07 9.52
N GLU A 84 5.03 -2.02 9.80
CA GLU A 84 5.37 -3.43 9.75
C GLU A 84 5.49 -3.97 8.31
N LEU A 85 4.70 -3.44 7.37
CA LEU A 85 4.91 -3.70 5.94
C LEU A 85 6.33 -3.31 5.49
N ASN A 86 6.81 -2.11 5.85
CA ASN A 86 8.15 -1.64 5.45
C ASN A 86 9.26 -2.52 6.01
N LEU A 87 9.12 -2.95 7.27
CA LEU A 87 10.06 -3.87 7.91
C LEU A 87 10.10 -5.21 7.18
N CYS A 88 8.94 -5.74 6.80
CA CYS A 88 8.87 -6.99 6.03
C CYS A 88 9.46 -6.84 4.62
N LEU A 89 9.13 -5.77 3.89
CA LEU A 89 9.68 -5.51 2.56
C LEU A 89 11.21 -5.38 2.57
N THR A 90 11.76 -4.65 3.55
CA THR A 90 13.21 -4.51 3.71
C THR A 90 13.88 -5.87 3.87
N LYS A 91 13.32 -6.76 4.70
CA LYS A 91 13.90 -8.09 4.89
C LYS A 91 13.69 -8.99 3.66
N LEU A 92 12.54 -8.92 2.99
CA LEU A 92 12.28 -9.66 1.75
C LEU A 92 13.27 -9.29 0.65
N HIS A 93 13.63 -8.01 0.51
CA HIS A 93 14.68 -7.59 -0.42
C HIS A 93 16.01 -8.29 -0.19
N CYS A 94 16.43 -8.46 1.07
CA CYS A 94 17.64 -9.23 1.40
C CYS A 94 17.47 -10.72 1.06
N LEU A 95 16.33 -11.31 1.43
CA LEU A 95 16.05 -12.74 1.22
C LEU A 95 15.96 -13.11 -0.27
N TYR A 96 15.44 -12.22 -1.11
CA TYR A 96 15.33 -12.41 -2.57
C TYR A 96 16.65 -12.26 -3.32
N GLY A 97 17.63 -11.56 -2.76
CA GLY A 97 18.99 -11.52 -3.32
C GLY A 97 19.65 -12.90 -3.38
N ASN A 98 19.21 -13.82 -2.51
CA ASN A 98 19.66 -15.21 -2.50
C ASN A 98 18.85 -16.02 -3.52
N LYS A 99 19.43 -16.25 -4.72
CA LYS A 99 18.80 -16.97 -5.86
C LYS A 99 18.25 -18.37 -5.58
N ARG A 100 18.50 -18.93 -4.39
CA ARG A 100 18.00 -20.24 -3.95
C ARG A 100 16.59 -20.18 -3.36
N ASN A 101 16.08 -18.98 -3.09
CA ASN A 101 14.80 -18.77 -2.44
C ASN A 101 13.70 -18.49 -3.48
N GLY A 102 12.69 -19.36 -3.51
CA GLY A 102 11.45 -19.13 -4.26
C GLY A 102 10.63 -17.97 -3.67
N GLY A 103 9.39 -17.80 -4.14
CA GLY A 103 8.45 -16.80 -3.62
C GLY A 103 7.87 -15.88 -4.69
N HIS A 104 7.18 -14.85 -4.23
CA HIS A 104 6.39 -13.92 -5.03
C HIS A 104 7.13 -12.61 -5.27
N HIS A 105 8.38 -12.71 -5.74
CA HIS A 105 9.30 -11.58 -5.95
C HIS A 105 8.65 -10.38 -6.64
N GLY A 106 7.85 -10.61 -7.69
CA GLY A 106 7.15 -9.55 -8.41
C GLY A 106 6.10 -8.82 -7.60
N GLU A 107 5.31 -9.55 -6.82
CA GLU A 107 4.25 -8.98 -5.97
C GLU A 107 4.86 -7.99 -4.97
N PHE A 108 5.93 -8.42 -4.28
CA PHE A 108 6.58 -7.58 -3.27
C PHE A 108 7.42 -6.46 -3.87
N ALA A 109 8.01 -6.66 -5.06
CA ALA A 109 8.62 -5.57 -5.82
C ALA A 109 7.58 -4.51 -6.24
N ALA A 110 6.38 -4.93 -6.63
CA ALA A 110 5.28 -4.04 -6.95
C ALA A 110 4.84 -3.22 -5.72
N TYR A 111 4.69 -3.86 -4.55
CA TYR A 111 4.38 -3.14 -3.31
C TYR A 111 5.45 -2.12 -2.95
N ASP A 112 6.72 -2.48 -3.09
CA ASP A 112 7.84 -1.59 -2.79
C ASP A 112 7.91 -0.38 -3.74
N ILE A 113 7.67 -0.58 -5.04
CA ILE A 113 7.53 0.51 -6.03
C ILE A 113 6.39 1.47 -5.63
N LEU A 114 5.20 0.92 -5.36
CA LEU A 114 4.02 1.71 -5.04
C LEU A 114 4.23 2.53 -3.77
N LEU A 115 4.79 1.91 -2.74
CA LEU A 115 5.10 2.58 -1.48
C LEU A 115 6.09 3.73 -1.67
N SER A 116 7.17 3.53 -2.43
CA SER A 116 8.12 4.61 -2.73
C SER A 116 7.47 5.75 -3.51
N ALA A 117 6.54 5.45 -4.41
CA ALA A 117 5.78 6.48 -5.14
C ALA A 117 4.81 7.25 -4.23
N ILE A 118 4.15 6.56 -3.29
CA ILE A 118 3.23 7.16 -2.31
C ILE A 118 3.98 8.11 -1.36
N GLN A 119 5.19 7.72 -0.94
CA GLN A 119 6.02 8.50 -0.01
C GLN A 119 6.77 9.66 -0.70
N ASP A 120 6.53 9.90 -1.99
CA ASP A 120 7.23 10.90 -2.82
C ASP A 120 8.77 10.75 -2.79
N LYS A 121 9.27 9.53 -2.56
CA LYS A 121 10.71 9.21 -2.51
C LYS A 121 11.24 8.86 -3.91
N ASN A 122 11.25 9.85 -4.79
CA ASN A 122 11.61 9.66 -6.21
C ASN A 122 13.01 9.08 -6.43
N THR A 123 14.00 9.49 -5.65
CA THR A 123 15.38 8.97 -5.74
C THR A 123 15.44 7.49 -5.37
N GLU A 124 14.77 7.09 -4.30
CA GLU A 124 14.67 5.71 -3.85
C GLU A 124 13.93 4.85 -4.88
N LEU A 125 12.81 5.34 -5.41
CA LEU A 125 12.05 4.69 -6.47
C LEU A 125 12.92 4.43 -7.71
N MET A 126 13.65 5.43 -8.20
CA MET A 126 14.53 5.26 -9.37
C MET A 126 15.65 4.25 -9.12
N SER A 127 16.26 4.28 -7.93
CA SER A 127 17.26 3.30 -7.51
C SER A 127 16.69 1.88 -7.51
N LYS A 128 15.49 1.69 -6.93
CA LYS A 128 14.79 0.40 -6.89
C LYS A 128 14.47 -0.11 -8.29
N LEU A 129 13.90 0.73 -9.15
CA LEU A 129 13.61 0.39 -10.54
C LEU A 129 14.87 0.01 -11.34
N GLY A 130 15.99 0.66 -11.06
CA GLY A 130 17.30 0.33 -11.65
C GLY A 130 17.78 -1.07 -11.28
N ARG A 131 17.58 -1.48 -10.03
CA ARG A 131 18.05 -2.76 -9.48
C ARG A 131 17.19 -3.97 -9.86
N LEU A 132 15.97 -3.76 -10.35
CA LEU A 132 15.10 -4.86 -10.79
C LEU A 132 15.71 -5.60 -12.00
N SER A 133 15.68 -6.93 -11.93
CA SER A 133 16.08 -7.80 -13.04
C SER A 133 15.17 -7.61 -14.25
N SER A 134 15.67 -8.02 -15.44
CA SER A 134 14.87 -8.04 -16.67
C SER A 134 13.58 -8.83 -16.49
N ASP A 135 13.66 -9.97 -15.82
CA ASP A 135 12.54 -10.91 -15.70
C ASP A 135 11.43 -10.32 -14.83
N LEU A 136 11.79 -9.69 -13.70
CA LEU A 136 10.82 -9.01 -12.84
C LEU A 136 10.18 -7.82 -13.56
N LYS A 137 10.94 -7.07 -14.36
CA LYS A 137 10.39 -5.96 -15.16
C LYS A 137 9.36 -6.42 -16.20
N GLN A 138 9.40 -7.68 -16.62
CA GLN A 138 8.44 -8.23 -17.57
C GLN A 138 7.15 -8.71 -16.94
N GLN A 139 7.14 -8.95 -15.62
CA GLN A 139 5.94 -9.39 -14.90
C GLN A 139 4.86 -8.32 -14.89
N GLU A 140 3.62 -8.75 -15.12
CA GLU A 140 2.46 -7.87 -15.23
C GLU A 140 2.24 -7.03 -13.96
N THR A 141 2.43 -7.64 -12.78
CA THR A 141 2.26 -6.94 -11.50
C THR A 141 3.25 -5.78 -11.32
N VAL A 142 4.48 -5.93 -11.84
CA VAL A 142 5.53 -4.90 -11.77
C VAL A 142 5.29 -3.83 -12.82
N LYS A 143 4.86 -4.20 -14.03
CA LYS A 143 4.45 -3.27 -15.08
C LYS A 143 3.30 -2.38 -14.59
N HIS A 144 2.26 -2.98 -14.02
CA HIS A 144 1.14 -2.26 -13.41
C HIS A 144 1.63 -1.27 -12.33
N ALA A 145 2.47 -1.72 -11.39
CA ALA A 145 2.99 -0.86 -10.34
C ALA A 145 3.80 0.33 -10.88
N LYS A 146 4.60 0.13 -11.93
CA LYS A 146 5.34 1.21 -12.61
C LYS A 146 4.41 2.23 -13.26
N GLU A 147 3.37 1.78 -13.94
CA GLU A 147 2.38 2.67 -14.57
C GLU A 147 1.58 3.47 -13.53
N VAL A 148 1.25 2.84 -12.40
CA VAL A 148 0.62 3.52 -11.27
C VAL A 148 1.56 4.56 -10.67
N ALA A 149 2.83 4.20 -10.41
CA ALA A 149 3.83 5.12 -9.89
C ALA A 149 4.02 6.34 -10.82
N HIS A 150 4.11 6.10 -12.14
CA HIS A 150 4.17 7.18 -13.13
C HIS A 150 2.92 8.07 -13.10
N SER A 151 1.73 7.48 -12.99
CA SER A 151 0.46 8.23 -12.89
C SER A 151 0.41 9.10 -11.63
N ILE A 152 0.94 8.61 -10.50
CA ILE A 152 1.05 9.38 -9.25
C ILE A 152 2.02 10.55 -9.42
N GLN A 153 3.21 10.31 -9.98
CA GLN A 153 4.25 11.33 -10.18
C GLN A 153 3.81 12.45 -11.14
N THR A 154 3.07 12.10 -12.18
CA THR A 154 2.58 13.06 -13.20
C THR A 154 1.22 13.69 -12.84
N GLY A 155 0.59 13.26 -11.75
CA GLY A 155 -0.77 13.69 -11.38
C GLY A 155 -1.85 13.21 -12.36
N ASN A 156 -1.59 12.17 -13.16
CA ASN A 156 -2.55 11.62 -14.11
C ASN A 156 -3.63 10.78 -13.41
N TYR A 157 -4.64 11.47 -12.88
CA TYR A 157 -5.78 10.89 -12.15
C TYR A 157 -6.63 9.93 -12.99
N ALA A 158 -6.81 10.22 -14.30
CA ALA A 158 -7.61 9.38 -15.17
C ALA A 158 -6.97 8.00 -15.38
N SER A 159 -5.67 7.97 -15.67
CA SER A 159 -4.90 6.73 -15.77
C SER A 159 -4.87 5.99 -14.44
N PHE A 160 -4.66 6.71 -13.32
CA PHE A 160 -4.64 6.12 -11.99
C PHE A 160 -5.93 5.37 -11.64
N PHE A 161 -7.11 5.97 -11.83
CA PHE A 161 -8.39 5.31 -11.54
C PHE A 161 -8.75 4.22 -12.55
N LYS A 162 -8.22 4.27 -13.78
CA LYS A 162 -8.30 3.16 -14.73
C LYS A 162 -7.47 1.97 -14.26
N LEU A 163 -6.22 2.21 -13.84
CA LEU A 163 -5.31 1.18 -13.33
C LEU A 163 -5.82 0.55 -12.03
N TYR A 164 -6.51 1.33 -11.18
CA TYR A 164 -7.09 0.82 -9.94
C TYR A 164 -8.10 -0.31 -10.17
N LYS A 165 -8.91 -0.24 -11.24
CA LYS A 165 -9.93 -1.26 -11.55
C LYS A 165 -9.35 -2.62 -11.92
N VAL A 166 -8.10 -2.64 -12.37
CA VAL A 166 -7.38 -3.85 -12.80
C VAL A 166 -6.18 -4.13 -11.89
N ALA A 167 -6.22 -3.64 -10.65
CA ALA A 167 -5.10 -3.78 -9.72
C ALA A 167 -4.87 -5.25 -9.35
N PRO A 168 -3.67 -5.81 -9.62
CA PRO A 168 -3.33 -7.18 -9.25
C PRO A 168 -3.02 -7.29 -7.75
N ASN A 169 -3.22 -8.49 -7.20
CA ASN A 169 -2.92 -8.83 -5.80
C ASN A 169 -3.53 -7.80 -4.82
N LEU A 170 -2.74 -7.30 -3.87
CA LEU A 170 -3.16 -6.27 -2.91
C LEU A 170 -2.72 -4.85 -3.32
N ASN A 171 -2.32 -4.62 -4.58
CA ASN A 171 -1.92 -3.29 -5.05
C ASN A 171 -3.00 -2.23 -4.78
N GLY A 172 -4.27 -2.63 -4.91
CA GLY A 172 -5.41 -1.76 -4.63
C GLY A 172 -5.42 -1.16 -3.22
N TYR A 173 -4.92 -1.88 -2.20
CA TYR A 173 -4.82 -1.38 -0.83
C TYR A 173 -3.84 -0.22 -0.71
N LEU A 174 -2.69 -0.31 -1.39
CA LEU A 174 -1.71 0.78 -1.45
C LEU A 174 -2.23 1.95 -2.27
N MET A 175 -2.86 1.69 -3.42
CA MET A 175 -3.44 2.73 -4.26
C MET A 175 -4.50 3.55 -3.53
N CYS A 176 -5.31 2.92 -2.66
CA CYS A 176 -6.31 3.64 -1.85
C CYS A 176 -5.71 4.78 -1.03
N LEU A 177 -4.43 4.72 -0.63
CA LEU A 177 -3.75 5.79 0.11
C LEU A 177 -3.56 7.06 -0.73
N CYS A 178 -3.51 6.94 -2.05
CA CYS A 178 -3.39 8.06 -2.98
C CYS A 178 -4.73 8.63 -3.45
N PHE A 179 -5.87 8.06 -3.05
CA PHE A 179 -7.17 8.48 -3.58
C PHE A 179 -7.42 9.95 -3.36
N GLU A 180 -7.15 10.46 -2.16
CA GLU A 180 -7.35 11.88 -1.84
C GLU A 180 -6.47 12.78 -2.71
N LYS A 181 -5.17 12.49 -2.80
CA LYS A 181 -4.21 13.20 -3.63
C LYS A 181 -4.65 13.22 -5.10
N MET A 182 -5.01 12.06 -5.66
CA MET A 182 -5.36 11.93 -7.07
C MET A 182 -6.72 12.55 -7.40
N ARG A 183 -7.71 12.45 -6.50
CA ARG A 183 -9.01 13.15 -6.65
C ARG A 183 -8.82 14.66 -6.67
N PHE A 184 -7.97 15.16 -5.78
CA PHE A 184 -7.67 16.58 -5.70
C PHE A 184 -6.95 17.11 -6.95
N GLU A 185 -5.92 16.42 -7.44
CA GLU A 185 -5.27 16.80 -8.70
C GLU A 185 -6.26 16.75 -9.87
N GLY A 186 -7.17 15.78 -9.88
CA GLY A 186 -8.25 15.70 -10.86
C GLY A 186 -9.20 16.88 -10.81
N LEU A 187 -9.72 17.23 -9.62
CA LEU A 187 -10.59 18.39 -9.44
C LEU A 187 -9.90 19.69 -9.89
N LYS A 188 -8.66 19.90 -9.46
CA LYS A 188 -7.86 21.08 -9.83
C LYS A 188 -7.64 21.18 -11.33
N CYS A 189 -7.36 20.05 -11.99
CA CYS A 189 -7.20 19.98 -13.43
C CYS A 189 -8.54 20.30 -14.15
N MET A 190 -9.64 19.67 -13.73
CA MET A 190 -10.96 19.88 -14.32
C MET A 190 -11.43 21.34 -14.16
N ALA A 191 -11.20 21.95 -13.00
CA ALA A 191 -11.56 23.34 -12.75
C ALA A 191 -10.86 24.30 -13.72
N LYS A 192 -9.58 24.03 -14.03
CA LYS A 192 -8.77 24.88 -14.92
C LYS A 192 -8.98 24.62 -16.41
N ALA A 193 -9.23 23.36 -16.79
CA ALA A 193 -9.22 22.95 -18.19
C ALA A 193 -10.57 23.13 -18.90
N TYR A 194 -11.69 23.04 -18.17
CA TYR A 194 -13.02 23.09 -18.78
C TYR A 194 -13.58 24.51 -18.77
N ALA A 195 -14.13 24.94 -19.91
CA ALA A 195 -14.74 26.26 -20.06
C ALA A 195 -16.22 26.31 -19.65
N THR A 196 -16.91 25.16 -19.67
CA THR A 196 -18.36 25.02 -19.46
C THR A 196 -18.67 24.13 -18.25
N LYS A 197 -19.94 24.12 -17.82
CA LYS A 197 -20.42 23.28 -16.73
C LYS A 197 -20.18 21.79 -17.03
N ILE A 198 -19.74 21.03 -16.03
CA ILE A 198 -19.48 19.58 -16.16
C ILE A 198 -20.47 18.80 -15.30
N PRO A 199 -21.19 17.79 -15.82
CA PRO A 199 -22.06 16.95 -15.00
C PRO A 199 -21.28 16.29 -13.85
N VAL A 200 -21.80 16.41 -12.63
CA VAL A 200 -21.16 15.81 -11.45
C VAL A 200 -21.03 14.30 -11.63
N LYS A 201 -22.03 13.63 -12.23
CA LYS A 201 -21.96 12.20 -12.57
C LYS A 201 -20.73 11.82 -13.38
N TYR A 202 -20.30 12.67 -14.32
CA TYR A 202 -19.09 12.48 -15.11
C TYR A 202 -17.83 12.68 -14.25
N VAL A 203 -17.80 13.74 -13.43
CA VAL A 203 -16.72 14.00 -12.46
C VAL A 203 -16.56 12.83 -11.50
N SER A 204 -17.66 12.34 -10.89
CA SER A 204 -17.67 11.21 -9.97
C SER A 204 -17.07 9.95 -10.61
N LYS A 205 -17.45 9.66 -11.86
CA LYS A 205 -16.97 8.49 -12.61
C LYS A 205 -15.47 8.56 -12.88
N ILE A 206 -14.96 9.74 -13.26
CA ILE A 206 -13.53 9.91 -13.59
C ILE A 206 -12.67 9.93 -12.33
N LEU A 207 -13.14 10.56 -11.26
CA LEU A 207 -12.43 10.64 -9.97
C LEU A 207 -12.60 9.36 -9.11
N GLY A 208 -13.17 8.30 -9.68
CA GLY A 208 -13.28 6.99 -9.04
C GLY A 208 -14.11 6.99 -7.76
N PHE A 209 -15.21 7.75 -7.73
CA PHE A 209 -16.20 7.65 -6.65
C PHE A 209 -17.14 6.46 -6.90
N ALA A 210 -17.52 5.77 -5.81
CA ALA A 210 -18.47 4.66 -5.87
C ALA A 210 -19.93 5.14 -6.05
N ALA A 211 -20.26 6.30 -5.48
CA ALA A 211 -21.59 6.91 -5.54
C ALA A 211 -21.48 8.41 -5.83
N VAL A 212 -22.51 8.96 -6.48
CA VAL A 212 -22.56 10.39 -6.83
C VAL A 212 -22.73 11.25 -5.58
N ASP A 213 -23.56 10.84 -4.62
CA ASP A 213 -23.84 11.62 -3.41
C ASP A 213 -22.57 11.89 -2.60
N GLY A 214 -21.78 10.86 -2.33
CA GLY A 214 -20.49 11.00 -1.63
C GLY A 214 -19.47 11.85 -2.38
N SER A 215 -19.61 12.00 -3.70
CA SER A 215 -18.74 12.90 -4.48
C SER A 215 -19.15 14.37 -4.34
N VAL A 216 -20.44 14.67 -4.18
CA VAL A 216 -20.94 16.05 -4.02
C VAL A 216 -20.40 16.66 -2.74
N ASP A 217 -20.48 15.93 -1.62
CA ASP A 217 -19.99 16.41 -0.33
C ASP A 217 -18.48 16.62 -0.34
N TRP A 218 -17.73 15.68 -0.94
CA TRP A 218 -16.28 15.79 -1.09
C TRP A 218 -15.88 16.97 -2.00
N LEU A 219 -16.58 17.17 -3.12
CA LEU A 219 -16.31 18.29 -4.03
C LEU A 219 -16.52 19.63 -3.31
N LYS A 220 -17.63 19.79 -2.60
CA LYS A 220 -17.92 21.02 -1.84
C LYS A 220 -16.89 21.28 -0.74
N SER A 221 -16.47 20.25 0.00
CA SER A 221 -15.45 20.40 1.06
C SER A 221 -14.07 20.80 0.52
N HIS A 222 -13.83 20.57 -0.77
CA HIS A 222 -12.61 20.96 -1.48
C HIS A 222 -12.77 22.26 -2.28
N GLY A 223 -13.83 23.05 -2.02
CA GLY A 223 -14.04 24.36 -2.64
C GLY A 223 -14.63 24.31 -4.06
N ALA A 224 -15.20 23.18 -4.49
CA ALA A 224 -15.91 23.12 -5.76
C ALA A 224 -17.27 23.83 -5.68
N VAL A 225 -17.54 24.70 -6.64
CA VAL A 225 -18.82 25.38 -6.80
C VAL A 225 -19.70 24.53 -7.71
N LEU A 226 -20.89 24.18 -7.22
CA LEU A 226 -21.86 23.35 -7.95
C LEU A 226 -23.13 24.14 -8.26
N SER A 227 -23.73 23.89 -9.42
CA SER A 227 -25.05 24.39 -9.82
C SER A 227 -25.87 23.28 -10.47
N SER A 228 -27.13 23.52 -10.78
CA SER A 228 -27.93 22.57 -11.57
C SER A 228 -27.94 22.96 -13.06
N PHE A 229 -28.02 21.95 -13.93
CA PHE A 229 -28.47 22.09 -15.30
C PHE A 229 -29.99 22.27 -15.35
N GLU A 230 -30.51 22.67 -16.51
CA GLU A 230 -31.95 22.86 -16.74
C GLU A 230 -32.76 21.56 -16.56
N ASN A 231 -32.13 20.41 -16.78
CA ASN A 231 -32.71 19.08 -16.56
C ASN A 231 -32.68 18.64 -15.07
N GLY A 232 -32.21 19.49 -14.15
CA GLY A 232 -32.09 19.19 -12.72
C GLY A 232 -30.80 18.45 -12.32
N GLU A 233 -29.94 18.05 -13.26
CA GLU A 233 -28.68 17.38 -12.93
C GLU A 233 -27.66 18.35 -12.31
N MET A 234 -26.98 17.91 -11.26
CA MET A 234 -25.91 18.69 -10.62
C MET A 234 -24.68 18.79 -11.53
N ALA A 235 -24.07 19.97 -11.54
CA ALA A 235 -22.97 20.35 -12.41
C ALA A 235 -21.87 21.08 -11.63
N LEU A 236 -20.62 20.71 -11.87
CA LEU A 236 -19.45 21.48 -11.46
C LEU A 236 -19.33 22.75 -12.31
N LEU A 237 -19.06 23.88 -11.66
CA LEU A 237 -18.75 25.18 -12.29
C LEU A 237 -17.23 25.41 -12.28
N PRO A 238 -16.49 25.14 -13.38
CA PRO A 238 -15.03 25.13 -13.35
C PRO A 238 -14.43 26.51 -13.05
N LYS A 239 -14.96 27.57 -13.68
CA LYS A 239 -14.47 28.95 -13.53
C LYS A 239 -14.60 29.43 -12.08
N ASP A 240 -15.76 29.20 -11.48
CA ASP A 240 -16.05 29.63 -10.10
C ASP A 240 -15.28 28.76 -9.07
N SER A 241 -15.02 27.50 -9.42
CA SER A 241 -14.23 26.58 -8.57
C SER A 241 -12.73 26.87 -8.61
N THR A 242 -12.19 27.38 -9.72
CA THR A 242 -10.73 27.45 -9.95
C THR A 242 -9.96 28.17 -8.85
N ALA A 243 -10.51 29.28 -8.33
CA ALA A 243 -9.87 30.07 -7.28
C ALA A 243 -10.13 29.52 -5.86
N LEU A 244 -11.15 28.67 -5.69
CA LEU A 244 -11.61 28.16 -4.41
C LEU A 244 -11.12 26.74 -4.12
N VAL A 245 -10.74 26.00 -5.17
CA VAL A 245 -10.19 24.64 -5.03
C VAL A 245 -8.94 24.68 -4.16
N SER A 246 -9.09 24.12 -2.96
CA SER A 246 -8.07 24.09 -1.94
C SER A 246 -8.09 22.72 -1.27
N LYS A 247 -6.94 22.27 -0.78
CA LYS A 247 -6.92 21.09 0.08
C LYS A 247 -7.54 21.52 1.40
N PRO A 248 -8.63 20.89 1.87
CA PRO A 248 -9.14 21.18 3.20
C PRO A 248 -8.02 20.92 4.22
N GLU A 249 -7.95 21.76 5.25
CA GLU A 249 -7.10 21.53 6.42
C GLU A 249 -7.67 20.36 7.24
N LEU A 250 -7.63 19.16 6.69
CA LEU A 250 -7.91 17.93 7.42
C LEU A 250 -6.56 17.32 7.82
N ALA A 251 -6.34 17.36 9.13
CA ALA A 251 -5.22 16.90 9.93
C ALA A 251 -4.10 16.19 9.14
N ALA A 252 -2.91 16.81 9.19
CA ALA A 252 -1.65 16.26 8.69
C ALA A 252 -1.24 14.90 9.29
N ASP A 253 -2.10 14.26 10.09
CA ASP A 253 -1.84 13.03 10.83
C ASP A 253 -1.87 11.77 9.95
N GLY A 254 -2.60 11.79 8.83
CA GLY A 254 -2.70 10.61 7.95
C GLY A 254 -1.42 10.32 7.14
N ILE A 255 -0.65 11.37 6.82
CA ILE A 255 0.55 11.26 5.97
C ILE A 255 1.84 11.53 6.77
N ARG A 256 1.83 12.42 7.78
CA ARG A 256 3.03 12.67 8.60
C ARG A 256 3.40 11.51 9.53
N ALA A 257 2.46 10.62 9.85
CA ALA A 257 2.75 9.39 10.59
C ALA A 257 3.71 8.44 9.84
N PHE A 258 3.96 8.66 8.54
CA PHE A 258 4.82 7.81 7.72
C PHE A 258 6.25 8.34 7.53
N GLN A 259 6.51 9.58 7.91
CA GLN A 259 7.83 10.22 7.70
C GLN A 259 8.66 10.31 8.98
N ALA A 260 8.13 9.86 10.12
CA ALA A 260 8.84 9.87 11.39
C ALA A 260 8.88 8.47 12.02
N ARG A 261 9.82 7.64 11.54
CA ARG A 261 10.64 6.71 12.33
C ARG A 261 11.69 6.04 11.45
#